data_AF-A0A535PZZ4-F1
#
_entry.id   AF-A0A535PZZ4-F1
#
_cell.length_a   1.000
_cell.length_b   1.000
_cell.length_c   1.000
_cell.angle_alpha   90.00
_cell.angle_beta   90.00
_cell.angle_gamma   90.00
#
_symmetry.space_group_name_H-M   'P 1'
#
loop_
_entity.id
_entity.type
_entity.pdbx_description
1 polymer ?
#
loop_
_entity_poly.entity_id
_entity_poly.type
_entity_poly.pdbx_seq_one_letter_code
_entity_poly.pdbx_strand_id
1 'polypeptide(L)'
;KGCGAQRGYTEKYRGASVHISLRPRIKVEAVMQSEIVKTVVDKLAEAARTGDHGEVGDGKIFVIGVEDAVRIRTGEHGPETVRHAERAMWGH
;
A
#
# COMPACT_ATOMS: atom_id res chain seq x y z
N LYS A 1 -9.22 -7.91 2.28
CA LYS A 1 -10.09 -7.66 3.45
C LYS A 1 -9.19 -7.24 4.61
N GLY A 2 -9.33 -6.03 5.15
CA GLY A 2 -8.43 -5.50 6.19
C GLY A 2 -9.22 -4.83 7.31
N CYS A 3 -8.83 -5.08 8.55
CA CYS A 3 -9.41 -4.44 9.73
C CYS A 3 -8.48 -3.31 10.18
N GLY A 4 -8.69 -2.11 9.64
CA GLY A 4 -8.06 -0.90 10.16
C GLY A 4 -9.05 -0.19 11.08
N ALA A 5 -9.10 -0.60 12.36
CA ALA A 5 -9.86 0.01 13.48
C ALA A 5 -11.09 0.88 13.13
N GLN A 6 -11.89 0.47 12.15
CA GLN A 6 -13.10 1.17 11.72
C GLN A 6 -14.27 0.36 12.22
N ARG A 7 -15.12 1.03 13.01
CA ARG A 7 -16.20 0.43 13.81
C ARG A 7 -17.04 -0.57 13.02
N GLY A 8 -17.15 -1.72 13.65
CA GLY A 8 -17.64 -2.96 13.09
C GLY A 8 -19.16 -3.09 13.00
N TYR A 9 -19.74 -3.93 12.14
CA TYR A 9 -21.17 -4.29 12.16
C TYR A 9 -21.44 -5.39 13.22
N THR A 10 -22.51 -5.31 14.02
CA THR A 10 -22.74 -6.24 15.14
C THR A 10 -23.30 -7.58 14.64
N GLU A 11 -22.63 -8.68 14.99
CA GLU A 11 -23.20 -10.02 14.94
C GLU A 11 -23.44 -10.50 16.37
N LYS A 12 -24.65 -11.03 16.63
CA LYS A 12 -25.00 -11.65 17.93
C LYS A 12 -24.60 -13.11 17.87
N TYR A 13 -23.60 -13.51 18.66
CA TYR A 13 -23.30 -14.91 18.93
C TYR A 13 -23.47 -15.17 20.43
N ARG A 14 -24.50 -15.96 20.81
CA ARG A 14 -24.72 -16.46 22.17
C ARG A 14 -24.67 -15.40 23.29
N GLY A 15 -25.36 -14.27 23.10
CA GLY A 15 -25.56 -13.27 24.16
C GLY A 15 -24.44 -12.24 24.33
N ALA A 16 -23.37 -12.28 23.52
CA ALA A 16 -22.40 -11.20 23.43
C ALA A 16 -22.38 -10.62 22.01
N SER A 17 -22.59 -9.30 21.88
CA SER A 17 -22.51 -8.57 20.61
C SER A 17 -21.06 -8.23 20.29
N VAL A 18 -20.53 -8.75 19.18
CA VAL A 18 -19.22 -8.31 18.65
C VAL A 18 -19.45 -7.63 17.30
N HIS A 19 -18.99 -6.39 17.22
CA HIS A 19 -19.09 -5.54 16.03
C HIS A 19 -17.87 -5.76 15.12
N ILE A 20 -18.03 -6.35 13.93
CA ILE A 20 -16.99 -6.53 12.89
C ILE A 20 -17.45 -5.91 11.54
N SER A 21 -16.73 -4.89 11.04
CA SER A 21 -17.00 -4.15 9.79
C SER A 21 -15.71 -4.18 9.03
N LEU A 22 -15.77 -4.79 7.87
CA LEU A 22 -14.65 -4.84 6.95
C LEU A 22 -14.99 -3.88 5.82
N ARG A 23 -14.51 -2.64 5.90
CA ARG A 23 -14.54 -1.74 4.75
C ARG A 23 -13.65 -2.33 3.64
N PRO A 24 -14.10 -2.36 2.37
CA PRO A 24 -13.23 -2.70 1.25
C PRO A 24 -11.99 -1.81 1.25
N ARG A 25 -10.82 -2.44 1.07
CA ARG A 25 -9.50 -1.79 1.05
C ARG A 25 -8.74 -2.28 -0.17
N ILE A 26 -8.06 -1.38 -0.86
CA ILE A 26 -7.10 -1.73 -1.90
C ILE A 26 -5.72 -1.86 -1.25
N LYS A 27 -4.98 -2.93 -1.58
CA LYS A 27 -3.57 -3.07 -1.24
C LYS A 27 -2.76 -2.72 -2.48
N VAL A 28 -1.83 -1.78 -2.34
CA VAL A 28 -0.87 -1.41 -3.39
C VAL A 28 0.51 -1.86 -2.93
N GLU A 29 1.24 -2.54 -3.82
CA GLU A 29 2.62 -2.96 -3.59
C GLU A 29 3.48 -2.39 -4.72
N ALA A 30 4.55 -1.70 -4.35
CA ALA A 30 5.49 -1.11 -5.28
C ALA A 30 6.91 -1.31 -4.76
N VAL A 31 7.81 -1.73 -5.65
CA VAL A 31 9.25 -1.84 -5.37
C VAL A 31 9.94 -0.71 -6.13
N MET A 32 10.80 0.03 -5.44
CA MET A 32 11.47 1.21 -5.98
C MET A 32 12.84 1.38 -5.33
N GLN A 33 13.64 2.29 -5.86
CA GLN A 33 14.96 2.59 -5.32
C GLN A 33 14.87 3.30 -3.97
N SER A 34 15.77 2.95 -3.04
CA SER A 34 15.79 3.46 -1.67
C SER A 34 15.83 4.98 -1.58
N GLU A 35 16.49 5.64 -2.54
CA GLU A 35 16.69 7.08 -2.59
C GLU A 35 15.37 7.85 -2.78
N ILE A 36 14.37 7.23 -3.41
CA ILE A 36 13.07 7.87 -3.68
C ILE A 36 11.96 7.42 -2.72
N VAL A 37 12.19 6.39 -1.90
CA VAL A 37 11.18 5.82 -1.00
C VAL A 37 10.56 6.89 -0.11
N LYS A 38 11.38 7.73 0.54
CA LYS A 38 10.87 8.77 1.45
C LYS A 38 9.92 9.73 0.73
N THR A 39 10.34 10.24 -0.42
CA THR A 39 9.54 11.18 -1.22
C THR A 39 8.21 10.56 -1.66
N VAL A 40 8.22 9.30 -2.10
CA VAL A 40 7.01 8.59 -2.53
C VAL A 40 6.08 8.33 -1.34
N VAL A 41 6.61 7.90 -0.19
CA VAL A 41 5.83 7.67 1.03
C VAL A 41 5.16 8.97 1.49
N ASP A 42 5.90 10.07 1.52
CA ASP A 42 5.37 11.39 1.92
C ASP A 42 4.25 11.83 0.98
N LYS A 43 4.43 11.64 -0.34
CA LYS A 43 3.41 11.99 -1.35
C LYS A 43 2.19 11.08 -1.32
N LEU A 44 2.37 9.77 -1.10
CA LEU A 44 1.24 8.85 -0.93
C LEU A 44 0.46 9.16 0.34
N ALA A 45 1.14 9.47 1.44
CA ALA A 45 0.49 9.85 2.68
C ALA A 45 -0.30 11.15 2.54
N GLU A 46 0.24 12.14 1.80
CA GLU A 46 -0.47 13.38 1.47
C GLU A 46 -1.71 13.12 0.60
N ALA A 47 -1.57 12.34 -0.47
CA ALA A 47 -2.65 12.08 -1.42
C ALA A 47 -3.76 11.16 -0.89
N ALA A 48 -3.41 10.21 0.00
CA ALA A 48 -4.36 9.25 0.57
C ALA A 48 -5.03 9.75 1.86
N ARG A 49 -4.54 10.85 2.45
CA ARG A 49 -5.14 11.46 3.65
C ARG A 49 -6.47 12.10 3.30
N THR A 50 -7.49 11.84 4.10
CA THR A 50 -8.81 12.46 3.94
C THR A 50 -9.06 13.53 5.02
N GLY A 51 -9.68 14.65 4.64
CA GLY A 51 -9.88 15.80 5.52
C GLY A 51 -8.59 16.56 5.89
N ASP A 52 -8.72 17.66 6.63
CA ASP A 52 -7.60 18.56 6.97
C ASP A 52 -6.57 17.92 7.91
N HIS A 53 -7.02 16.98 8.75
CA HIS A 53 -6.20 16.33 9.78
C HIS A 53 -6.05 14.81 9.61
N GLY A 54 -6.62 14.22 8.56
CA GLY A 54 -6.72 12.77 8.40
C GLY A 54 -7.93 12.19 9.14
N GLU A 55 -8.50 11.11 8.59
CA GLU A 55 -9.62 10.40 9.20
C GLU A 55 -9.25 8.97 9.62
N VAL A 56 -10.01 8.44 10.59
CA VAL A 56 -9.90 7.02 10.97
C VAL A 56 -10.32 6.17 9.80
N GLY A 57 -9.30 5.64 9.12
CA GLY A 57 -9.51 4.83 7.94
C GLY A 57 -8.54 5.09 6.82
N ASP A 58 -7.76 6.17 6.82
CA ASP A 58 -6.86 6.49 5.69
C ASP A 58 -5.82 5.39 5.38
N GLY A 59 -5.57 4.51 6.36
CA GLY A 59 -4.82 3.28 6.17
C GLY A 59 -3.42 3.39 6.77
N LYS A 60 -2.52 2.54 6.28
CA LYS A 60 -1.13 2.46 6.73
C LYS A 60 -0.25 2.20 5.52
N ILE A 61 0.92 2.82 5.51
CA ILE A 61 1.99 2.53 4.55
C ILE A 61 3.05 1.74 5.31
N PHE A 62 3.49 0.63 4.74
CA PHE A 62 4.57 -0.18 5.28
C PHE A 62 5.75 -0.09 4.33
N VAL A 63 6.94 0.15 4.88
CA VAL A 63 8.20 0.13 4.13
C VAL A 63 8.94 -1.14 4.53
N ILE A 64 9.23 -1.98 3.55
CA ILE A 64 9.91 -3.27 3.74
C ILE A 64 11.11 -3.29 2.79
N GLY A 65 12.28 -3.65 3.31
CA GLY A 65 13.48 -3.79 2.50
C GLY A 65 13.37 -4.96 1.51
N VAL A 66 13.87 -4.76 0.30
CA VAL A 66 14.01 -5.79 -0.73
C VAL A 66 15.49 -5.95 -1.02
N GLU A 67 16.01 -7.16 -0.80
CA GLU A 67 17.44 -7.46 -0.96
C GLU A 67 17.85 -7.62 -2.44
N ASP A 68 16.97 -8.20 -3.27
CA ASP A 68 17.22 -8.39 -4.71
C ASP A 68 15.94 -8.38 -5.53
N ALA A 69 16.05 -7.98 -6.80
CA ALA A 69 14.97 -7.93 -7.77
C ALA A 69 15.41 -8.50 -9.12
N VAL A 70 14.70 -9.52 -9.59
CA VAL A 70 15.06 -10.24 -10.83
C VAL A 70 14.03 -9.98 -11.94
N ARG A 71 14.49 -9.47 -13.08
CA ARG A 71 13.65 -9.35 -14.29
C ARG A 71 13.63 -10.69 -15.02
N ILE A 72 12.56 -11.47 -14.87
CA ILE A 72 12.42 -12.82 -15.46
C ILE A 72 12.78 -12.88 -16.95
N ARG A 73 12.38 -11.87 -17.73
CA ARG A 73 12.62 -11.84 -19.19
C ARG A 73 14.10 -11.76 -19.56
N THR A 74 14.91 -11.03 -18.81
CA THR A 74 16.32 -10.74 -19.14
C THR A 74 17.30 -11.44 -18.21
N GLY A 75 16.85 -11.89 -17.04
CA GLY A 75 17.71 -12.39 -15.97
C GLY A 75 18.51 -11.29 -15.28
N GLU A 76 18.19 -10.01 -15.48
CA GLU A 76 18.86 -8.90 -14.80
C GLU A 76 18.50 -8.88 -13.31
N HIS A 77 19.48 -8.55 -12.47
CA HIS A 77 19.37 -8.48 -11.01
C HIS A 77 19.54 -7.05 -10.49
N GLY A 78 19.12 -6.83 -9.25
CA GLY A 78 19.42 -5.62 -8.51
C GLY A 78 18.65 -4.36 -8.98
N PRO A 79 19.17 -3.16 -8.65
CA PRO A 79 18.45 -1.90 -8.77
C PRO A 79 18.00 -1.53 -10.18
N GLU A 80 18.68 -2.04 -11.21
CA GLU A 80 18.33 -1.77 -12.62
C GLU A 80 17.00 -2.41 -13.03
N THR A 81 16.56 -3.47 -12.33
CA THR A 81 15.26 -4.10 -12.54
C THR A 81 14.10 -3.19 -12.13
N VAL A 82 14.30 -2.33 -11.12
CA VAL A 82 13.27 -1.44 -10.57
C VAL A 82 13.34 -0.02 -11.13
N ARG A 83 14.37 0.31 -11.93
CA ARG A 83 14.39 1.54 -12.71
C ARG A 83 13.41 1.41 -13.87
N HIS A 84 12.62 2.46 -14.09
CA HIS A 84 11.99 2.67 -15.39
C HIS A 84 13.04 3.25 -16.33
N ALA A 85 13.48 2.46 -17.31
CA ALA A 85 14.32 2.93 -18.40
C ALA A 85 13.51 3.87 -19.28
N GLU A 86 13.67 5.18 -19.03
CA GLU A 86 12.95 6.28 -19.68
C GLU A 86 11.41 6.15 -19.60
N ARG A 87 10.66 7.12 -20.13
CA ARG A 87 9.20 6.98 -20.28
C ARG A 87 8.94 5.86 -21.28
N ALA A 88 8.96 4.61 -20.81
CA ALA A 88 8.26 3.55 -21.51
C ALA A 88 6.82 4.04 -21.65
N MET A 89 6.43 4.42 -22.86
CA MET A 89 5.05 4.74 -23.17
C MET A 89 4.24 3.51 -22.79
N TRP A 90 3.58 3.57 -21.63
CA TRP A 90 2.61 2.57 -21.23
C TRP A 90 1.45 2.73 -22.20
N GLY A 91 1.50 1.97 -23.31
CA GLY A 91 0.39 1.88 -24.25
C GLY A 91 -0.79 1.20 -23.56
N HIS A 92 -1.82 1.99 -23.26
CA HIS A 92 -3.15 1.94 -23.87
C HIS A 92 -4.02 3.05 -23.27
#